data_AF-A0A1G0Y9E1-F1
#
_entry.id   AF-A0A1G0Y9E1-F1
#
_cell.length_a   1.000
_cell.length_b   1.000
_cell.length_c   1.000
_cell.angle_alpha   90.00
_cell.angle_beta   90.00
_cell.angle_gamma   90.00
#
_symmetry.space_group_name_H-M   'P 1'
#
loop_
_entity.id
_entity.type
_entity.pdbx_description
1 polymer ?
#
loop_
_entity_poly.entity_id
_entity_poly.type
_entity_poly.pdbx_seq_one_letter_code
_entity_poly.pdbx_strand_id
1 'polypeptide(L)'
;MDGEFKTVLIFVDGLGLGPADPVLNPIHSGVCPVLERLLAEHSVPVDACLGVPGLPQSATGQTALLTGINAPEIMGRHVEGFPGPELKAIVEQHNVFGKLMRNGYKPAFANAYHMESWTEAMRRKMQSVTTVMTLKSLGVVRDTRMMLEGRAVYQDLTRATLRERGFDGPLTTPRQSAADLKRIAAEEDFTLFEFFQTDRKGHGGVLSDIHQVLAMLDEFLAELSSFAEQPNRLFLLTSDHGNIEDFSTRTHTKNPVPLVALGAGAEHFKRRVRKLTDFVPALLELFPRKNQ
;
A
#
# COMPACT_ATOMS: atom_id res chain seq x y z
N MET A 1 19.07 -1.01 19.06
CA MET A 1 17.69 -1.51 18.98
C MET A 1 17.80 -3.00 19.21
N ASP A 2 17.65 -3.45 20.46
CA ASP A 2 17.97 -4.82 20.89
C ASP A 2 16.79 -5.79 20.73
N GLY A 3 16.10 -5.69 19.59
CA GLY A 3 15.07 -6.61 19.15
C GLY A 3 14.91 -6.48 17.64
N GLU A 4 14.41 -7.53 16.96
CA GLU A 4 14.21 -7.49 15.51
C GLU A 4 13.19 -6.38 15.16
N PHE A 5 13.67 -5.30 14.55
CA PHE A 5 12.86 -4.17 14.09
C PHE A 5 12.01 -4.59 12.89
N LYS A 6 10.70 -4.35 12.96
CA LYS A 6 9.74 -4.92 12.01
C LYS A 6 8.74 -3.85 11.58
N THR A 7 8.52 -3.74 10.27
CA THR A 7 7.69 -2.68 9.69
C THR A 7 6.54 -3.29 8.89
N VAL A 8 5.34 -2.73 9.03
CA VAL A 8 4.22 -2.98 8.13
C VAL A 8 3.84 -1.69 7.40
N LEU A 9 3.76 -1.76 6.06
CA LEU A 9 3.26 -0.71 5.20
C LEU A 9 1.90 -1.11 4.62
N ILE A 10 0.90 -0.25 4.87
CA ILE A 10 -0.40 -0.31 4.21
C ILE A 10 -0.41 0.72 3.10
N PHE A 11 -0.32 0.23 1.88
CA PHE A 11 -0.43 1.04 0.70
C PHE A 11 -1.89 1.10 0.27
N VAL A 12 -2.56 2.22 0.53
CA VAL A 12 -3.96 2.46 0.18
C VAL A 12 -4.00 3.23 -1.14
N ASP A 13 -4.36 2.57 -2.24
CA ASP A 13 -4.34 3.17 -3.59
C ASP A 13 -5.42 4.25 -3.73
N GLY A 14 -5.08 5.43 -4.25
CA GLY A 14 -6.04 6.52 -4.44
C GLY A 14 -6.53 7.21 -3.16
N LEU A 15 -5.68 7.34 -2.13
CA LEU A 15 -5.99 8.06 -0.89
C LEU A 15 -5.19 9.37 -0.79
N GLY A 16 -5.85 10.51 -0.96
CA GLY A 16 -5.26 11.84 -0.79
C GLY A 16 -5.68 12.54 0.51
N LEU A 17 -5.08 13.70 0.76
CA LEU A 17 -5.44 14.65 1.81
C LEU A 17 -6.24 15.81 1.20
N GLY A 18 -7.57 15.66 1.22
CA GLY A 18 -8.52 16.66 0.75
C GLY A 18 -9.00 17.62 1.85
N PRO A 19 -9.90 18.56 1.52
CA PRO A 19 -10.51 19.44 2.52
C PRO A 19 -11.35 18.65 3.53
N ALA A 20 -11.46 19.20 4.74
CA ALA A 20 -12.31 18.68 5.81
C ALA A 20 -13.78 19.05 5.60
N ASP A 21 -14.34 18.64 4.45
CA ASP A 21 -15.73 18.87 4.06
C ASP A 21 -16.44 17.52 3.84
N PRO A 22 -17.39 17.10 4.71
CA PRO A 22 -18.07 15.81 4.59
C PRO A 22 -18.95 15.67 3.34
N VAL A 23 -19.29 16.78 2.67
CA VAL A 23 -20.05 16.76 1.40
C VAL A 23 -19.15 16.38 0.23
N LEU A 24 -17.89 16.85 0.26
CA LEU A 24 -16.91 16.64 -0.82
C LEU A 24 -15.98 15.46 -0.56
N ASN A 25 -15.58 15.26 0.70
CA ASN A 25 -14.58 14.31 1.13
C ASN A 25 -15.24 13.22 1.99
N PRO A 26 -15.51 12.04 1.40
CA PRO A 26 -16.14 10.92 2.09
C PRO A 26 -15.39 10.43 3.34
N ILE A 27 -14.10 10.76 3.50
CA ILE A 27 -13.33 10.43 4.71
C ILE A 27 -13.93 11.13 5.94
N HIS A 28 -14.49 12.33 5.78
CA HIS A 28 -15.11 13.11 6.86
C HIS A 28 -16.60 12.83 7.05
N SER A 29 -17.17 11.83 6.36
CA SER A 29 -18.58 11.48 6.44
C SER A 29 -18.98 10.81 7.78
N GLY A 30 -18.01 10.45 8.61
CA GLY A 30 -18.21 9.74 9.88
C GLY A 30 -18.23 8.20 9.76
N VAL A 31 -18.06 7.64 8.56
CA VAL A 31 -18.06 6.18 8.33
C VAL A 31 -16.71 5.51 8.59
N CYS A 32 -15.62 6.29 8.66
CA CYS A 32 -14.26 5.80 8.90
C CYS A 32 -13.52 6.65 9.96
N PRO A 33 -13.99 6.66 11.22
CA PRO A 33 -13.43 7.50 12.27
C PRO A 33 -12.00 7.14 12.69
N VAL A 34 -11.57 5.89 12.54
CA VAL A 34 -10.17 5.50 12.80
C VAL A 34 -9.26 6.03 11.71
N LEU A 35 -9.62 5.86 10.43
CA LEU A 35 -8.86 6.42 9.32
C LEU A 35 -8.76 7.95 9.47
N GLU A 36 -9.88 8.63 9.69
CA GLU A 36 -9.91 10.08 9.87
C GLU A 36 -8.98 10.54 11.00
N ARG A 37 -9.01 9.86 12.15
CA ARG A 37 -8.10 10.15 13.28
C ARG A 37 -6.64 9.92 12.93
N LEU A 38 -6.32 8.80 12.26
CA LEU A 38 -4.95 8.51 11.81
C LEU A 38 -4.41 9.60 10.89
N LEU A 39 -5.24 10.10 9.97
CA LEU A 39 -4.88 11.18 9.07
C LEU A 39 -4.68 12.49 9.80
N ALA A 40 -5.59 12.86 10.71
CA ALA A 40 -5.55 14.11 11.44
C ALA A 40 -4.39 14.21 12.43
N GLU A 41 -4.10 13.13 13.17
CA GLU A 41 -3.19 13.17 14.32
C GLU A 41 -1.80 12.60 14.00
N HIS A 42 -1.68 11.79 12.94
CA HIS A 42 -0.50 10.96 12.73
C HIS A 42 0.06 10.98 11.31
N SER A 43 -0.50 11.79 10.41
CA SER A 43 0.01 11.92 9.05
C SER A 43 0.85 13.17 8.82
N VAL A 44 1.73 13.11 7.82
CA VAL A 44 2.30 14.28 7.16
C VAL A 44 1.94 14.24 5.67
N PRO A 45 1.78 15.40 5.00
CA PRO A 45 1.53 15.44 3.57
C PRO A 45 2.78 15.05 2.78
N VAL A 46 2.60 14.24 1.74
CA VAL A 46 3.62 13.80 0.80
C VAL A 46 3.22 14.22 -0.61
N ASP A 47 4.14 14.87 -1.33
CA ASP A 47 3.92 15.29 -2.71
C ASP A 47 3.94 14.08 -3.67
N ALA A 48 2.80 13.86 -4.33
CA ALA A 48 2.59 12.87 -5.39
C ALA A 48 2.80 13.43 -6.81
N CYS A 49 2.85 14.76 -6.97
CA CYS A 49 3.01 15.40 -8.27
C CYS A 49 4.46 15.32 -8.78
N LEU A 50 5.44 15.30 -7.86
CA LEU A 50 6.87 15.14 -8.16
C LEU A 50 7.43 16.18 -9.14
N GLY A 51 6.83 17.38 -9.14
CA GLY A 51 7.19 18.48 -10.04
C GLY A 51 6.86 18.24 -11.52
N VAL A 52 6.12 17.17 -11.86
CA VAL A 52 5.78 16.84 -13.25
C VAL A 52 4.35 17.26 -13.57
N PRO A 53 4.10 17.98 -14.69
CA PRO A 53 2.77 18.39 -15.10
C PRO A 53 1.81 17.21 -15.29
N GLY A 54 0.54 17.44 -14.98
CA GLY A 54 -0.53 16.45 -15.07
C GLY A 54 -1.07 16.06 -13.71
N LEU A 55 -1.93 15.04 -13.69
CA LEU A 55 -2.39 14.40 -12.46
C LEU A 55 -1.44 13.26 -12.11
N PRO A 56 -1.08 13.04 -10.84
CA PRO A 56 -0.46 11.80 -10.38
C PRO A 56 -1.21 10.56 -10.88
N GLN A 57 -0.50 9.50 -11.21
CA GLN A 57 -1.06 8.27 -11.78
C GLN A 57 -0.37 7.01 -11.24
N SER A 58 -1.09 5.90 -11.17
CA SER A 58 -0.66 4.70 -10.44
C SER A 58 0.64 4.08 -10.95
N ALA A 59 0.83 3.92 -12.27
CA ALA A 59 2.02 3.22 -12.78
C ALA A 59 3.32 3.96 -12.40
N THR A 60 3.32 5.28 -12.57
CA THR A 60 4.48 6.12 -12.20
C THR A 60 4.54 6.42 -10.71
N GLY A 61 3.41 6.62 -10.04
CA GLY A 61 3.32 6.89 -8.60
C GLY A 61 3.82 5.71 -7.77
N GLN A 62 3.27 4.51 -7.99
CA GLN A 62 3.74 3.29 -7.36
C GLN A 62 5.23 3.02 -7.66
N THR A 63 5.67 3.24 -8.90
CA THR A 63 7.09 3.08 -9.25
C THR A 63 7.94 4.05 -8.42
N ALA A 64 7.55 5.32 -8.29
CA ALA A 64 8.31 6.29 -7.52
C ALA A 64 8.36 5.94 -6.03
N LEU A 65 7.21 5.59 -5.44
CA LEU A 65 7.09 5.20 -4.05
C LEU A 65 7.94 3.95 -3.71
N LEU A 66 7.91 2.93 -4.57
CA LEU A 66 8.53 1.62 -4.28
C LEU A 66 9.98 1.51 -4.75
N THR A 67 10.50 2.51 -5.48
CA THR A 67 11.89 2.52 -5.96
C THR A 67 12.70 3.71 -5.45
N GLY A 68 12.05 4.81 -5.05
CA GLY A 68 12.70 6.07 -4.74
C GLY A 68 13.17 6.86 -5.96
N ILE A 69 12.78 6.46 -7.17
CA ILE A 69 13.15 7.10 -8.44
C ILE A 69 11.98 7.95 -8.95
N ASN A 70 12.25 9.15 -9.46
CA ASN A 70 11.20 10.00 -10.04
C ASN A 70 10.73 9.45 -11.39
N ALA A 71 9.85 8.45 -11.36
CA ALA A 71 9.37 7.77 -12.57
C ALA A 71 8.57 8.69 -13.51
N PRO A 72 7.67 9.60 -13.04
CA PRO A 72 7.03 10.55 -13.93
C PRO A 72 8.02 11.43 -14.71
N GLU A 73 9.12 11.84 -14.08
CA GLU A 73 10.16 12.67 -14.72
C GLU A 73 10.88 11.91 -15.82
N ILE A 74 11.25 10.63 -15.57
CA ILE A 74 11.86 9.76 -16.58
C ILE A 74 10.91 9.53 -17.76
N MET A 75 9.63 9.26 -17.48
CA MET A 75 8.62 9.07 -18.52
C MET A 75 8.21 10.37 -19.23
N GLY A 76 8.64 11.54 -18.72
CA GLY A 76 8.21 12.87 -19.17
C GLY A 76 6.75 13.20 -18.87
N ARG A 77 6.02 12.34 -18.15
CA ARG A 77 4.61 12.47 -17.79
C ARG A 77 4.22 11.45 -16.73
N HIS A 78 3.07 11.67 -16.10
CA HIS A 78 2.39 10.64 -15.32
C HIS A 78 1.78 9.56 -16.23
N VAL A 79 1.86 8.30 -15.81
CA VAL A 79 1.35 7.13 -16.57
C VAL A 79 0.36 6.35 -15.72
N GLU A 80 -0.84 6.13 -16.26
CA GLU A 80 -1.94 5.39 -15.62
C GLU A 80 -1.81 3.86 -15.75
N GLY A 81 -2.51 3.14 -14.88
CA GLY A 81 -2.68 1.69 -14.97
C GLY A 81 -1.40 0.90 -14.70
N PHE A 82 -1.07 -0.02 -15.61
CA PHE A 82 0.02 -0.98 -15.42
C PHE A 82 1.36 -0.46 -15.97
N PRO A 83 2.51 -0.79 -15.33
CA PRO A 83 3.82 -0.39 -15.82
C PRO A 83 4.14 -0.97 -17.19
N GLY A 84 4.53 -0.10 -18.13
CA GLY A 84 5.14 -0.48 -19.41
C GLY A 84 6.58 -0.99 -19.25
N PRO A 85 7.25 -1.40 -20.34
CA PRO A 85 8.58 -2.03 -20.29
C PRO A 85 9.64 -1.20 -19.55
N GLU A 86 9.65 0.12 -19.76
CA GLU A 86 10.61 1.03 -19.14
C GLU A 86 10.40 1.13 -17.62
N LEU A 87 9.16 1.32 -17.17
CA LEU A 87 8.82 1.30 -15.74
C LEU A 87 9.13 -0.06 -15.11
N LYS A 88 8.86 -1.18 -15.80
CA LYS A 88 9.23 -2.51 -15.31
C LYS A 88 10.74 -2.63 -15.10
N ALA A 89 11.56 -2.12 -16.02
CA ALA A 89 13.02 -2.13 -15.87
C ALA A 89 13.48 -1.36 -14.61
N ILE A 90 12.90 -0.18 -14.36
CA ILE A 90 13.18 0.62 -13.16
C ILE A 90 12.81 -0.17 -11.89
N VAL A 91 11.61 -0.74 -11.85
CA VAL A 91 11.12 -1.54 -10.72
C VAL A 91 12.04 -2.74 -10.49
N GLU A 92 12.37 -3.49 -11.54
CA GLU A 92 13.19 -4.69 -11.41
C GLU A 92 14.59 -4.41 -10.86
N GLN A 93 15.17 -3.25 -11.18
CA GLN A 93 16.50 -2.87 -10.74
C GLN A 93 16.51 -2.21 -9.35
N HIS A 94 15.50 -1.40 -9.04
CA HIS A 94 15.55 -0.45 -7.92
C HIS A 94 14.47 -0.63 -6.86
N ASN A 95 13.61 -1.66 -6.96
CA ASN A 95 12.56 -1.87 -5.98
C ASN A 95 13.06 -2.04 -4.54
N VAL A 96 12.22 -1.64 -3.60
CA VAL A 96 12.48 -1.65 -2.16
C VAL A 96 12.78 -3.05 -1.63
N PHE A 97 12.12 -4.10 -2.12
CA PHE A 97 12.39 -5.48 -1.69
C PHE A 97 13.82 -5.91 -2.03
N GLY A 98 14.26 -5.69 -3.26
CA GLY A 98 15.62 -6.01 -3.69
C GLY A 98 16.66 -5.21 -2.90
N LYS A 99 16.37 -3.96 -2.55
CA LYS A 99 17.24 -3.13 -1.70
C LYS A 99 17.33 -3.68 -0.27
N LEU A 100 16.21 -4.05 0.35
CA LEU A 100 16.17 -4.66 1.69
C LEU A 100 16.89 -6.01 1.73
N MET A 101 16.66 -6.88 0.74
CA MET A 101 17.33 -8.17 0.64
C MET A 101 18.85 -8.04 0.50
N ARG A 102 19.33 -7.07 -0.29
CA ARG A 102 20.76 -6.75 -0.37
C ARG A 102 21.36 -6.28 0.95
N ASN A 103 20.55 -5.71 1.85
CA ASN A 103 20.96 -5.33 3.20
C ASN A 103 20.82 -6.47 4.23
N GLY A 104 20.35 -7.66 3.82
CA GLY A 104 20.22 -8.84 4.66
C GLY A 104 18.86 -8.96 5.39
N TYR A 105 17.83 -8.26 4.93
CA TYR A 105 16.49 -8.29 5.51
C TYR A 105 15.49 -9.08 4.66
N LYS A 106 14.42 -9.54 5.30
CA LYS A 106 13.35 -10.33 4.70
C LYS A 106 12.10 -9.48 4.44
N PRO A 107 11.83 -9.06 3.19
CA PRO A 107 10.59 -8.40 2.85
C PRO A 107 9.50 -9.40 2.43
N ALA A 108 8.24 -9.02 2.62
CA ALA A 108 7.09 -9.78 2.15
C ALA A 108 6.03 -8.87 1.51
N PHE A 109 5.46 -9.32 0.39
CA PHE A 109 4.18 -8.81 -0.10
C PHE A 109 3.07 -9.74 0.41
N ALA A 110 2.17 -9.18 1.21
CA ALA A 110 1.15 -9.94 1.95
C ALA A 110 -0.11 -10.26 1.12
N ASN A 111 -0.32 -9.55 0.00
CA ASN A 111 -1.52 -9.76 -0.82
C ASN A 111 -1.60 -11.18 -1.37
N ALA A 112 -2.77 -11.77 -1.22
CA ALA A 112 -3.08 -13.06 -1.81
C ALA A 112 -3.52 -12.91 -3.27
N TYR A 113 -3.09 -13.86 -4.08
CA TYR A 113 -3.54 -14.02 -5.45
C TYR A 113 -4.43 -15.25 -5.50
N HIS A 114 -5.69 -15.06 -5.89
CA HIS A 114 -6.56 -16.18 -6.18
C HIS A 114 -6.23 -16.75 -7.56
N MET A 115 -5.47 -17.84 -7.53
CA MET A 115 -4.95 -18.60 -8.65
C MET A 115 -4.62 -20.01 -8.16
N GLU A 116 -4.51 -20.95 -9.09
CA GLU A 116 -4.10 -22.32 -8.80
C GLU A 116 -2.58 -22.43 -8.62
N SER A 117 -1.78 -21.54 -9.24
CA SER A 117 -0.32 -21.52 -9.08
C SER A 117 0.31 -20.15 -9.38
N TRP A 118 1.49 -19.88 -8.81
CA TRP A 118 2.28 -18.67 -9.10
C TRP A 118 2.74 -18.55 -10.57
N THR A 119 2.83 -19.67 -11.29
CA THR A 119 3.15 -19.66 -12.74
C THR A 119 2.07 -18.94 -13.55
N GLU A 120 0.83 -18.96 -13.06
CA GLU A 120 -0.27 -18.19 -13.64
C GLU A 120 -0.01 -16.69 -13.50
N ALA A 121 0.46 -16.22 -12.34
CA ALA A 121 0.83 -14.81 -12.12
C ALA A 121 1.91 -14.33 -13.09
N MET A 122 2.94 -15.16 -13.33
CA MET A 122 4.02 -14.82 -14.25
C MET A 122 3.55 -14.72 -15.71
N ARG A 123 2.57 -15.54 -16.11
CA ARG A 123 2.05 -15.58 -17.48
C ARG A 123 1.07 -14.44 -17.78
N ARG A 124 0.62 -13.69 -16.77
CA ARG A 124 -0.28 -12.55 -16.98
C ARG A 124 0.45 -11.46 -17.76
N LYS A 125 -0.14 -11.06 -18.88
CA LYS A 125 0.37 -9.94 -19.71
C LYS A 125 0.39 -8.62 -18.92
N MET A 126 -0.62 -8.40 -18.09
CA MET A 126 -0.77 -7.21 -17.25
C MET A 126 -0.39 -7.55 -15.81
N GLN A 127 0.58 -6.83 -15.26
CA GLN A 127 1.11 -7.00 -13.91
C GLN A 127 1.22 -5.62 -13.27
N SER A 128 0.72 -5.46 -12.03
CA SER A 128 0.91 -4.21 -11.26
C SER A 128 2.38 -4.00 -10.91
N VAL A 129 2.75 -2.78 -10.50
CA VAL A 129 4.10 -2.47 -10.02
C VAL A 129 4.46 -3.38 -8.83
N THR A 130 3.54 -3.59 -7.90
CA THR A 130 3.70 -4.51 -6.76
C THR A 130 3.92 -5.95 -7.20
N THR A 131 3.23 -6.42 -8.24
CA THR A 131 3.41 -7.78 -8.81
C THR A 131 4.79 -7.92 -9.45
N VAL A 132 5.22 -6.93 -10.26
CA VAL A 132 6.55 -6.94 -10.91
C VAL A 132 7.66 -6.96 -9.85
N MET A 133 7.57 -6.09 -8.85
CA MET A 133 8.49 -6.07 -7.70
C MET A 133 8.54 -7.42 -6.98
N THR A 134 7.38 -7.97 -6.65
CA THR A 134 7.26 -9.21 -5.87
C THR A 134 7.86 -10.39 -6.61
N LEU A 135 7.50 -10.59 -7.88
CA LEU A 135 8.04 -11.66 -8.70
C LEU A 135 9.55 -11.49 -8.94
N LYS A 136 10.04 -10.26 -9.13
CA LYS A 136 11.46 -10.01 -9.32
C LYS A 136 12.30 -10.37 -8.10
N SER A 137 11.85 -9.95 -6.91
CA SER A 137 12.65 -10.04 -5.69
C SER A 137 12.43 -11.35 -4.95
N LEU A 138 11.20 -11.87 -4.91
CA LEU A 138 10.84 -13.06 -4.16
C LEU A 138 10.68 -14.32 -5.03
N GLY A 139 10.47 -14.15 -6.34
CA GLY A 139 10.25 -15.27 -7.28
C GLY A 139 8.88 -15.95 -7.15
N VAL A 140 8.09 -15.59 -6.13
CA VAL A 140 6.79 -16.21 -5.82
C VAL A 140 5.80 -15.17 -5.31
N VAL A 141 4.51 -15.48 -5.45
CA VAL A 141 3.39 -14.76 -4.84
C VAL A 141 2.70 -15.64 -3.81
N ARG A 142 1.92 -15.03 -2.91
CA ARG A 142 1.09 -15.78 -1.96
C ARG A 142 -0.20 -16.22 -2.63
N ASP A 143 -0.44 -17.53 -2.64
CA ASP A 143 -1.56 -18.16 -3.37
C ASP A 143 -2.81 -18.35 -2.49
N THR A 144 -3.83 -19.00 -3.09
CA THR A 144 -5.09 -19.34 -2.41
C THR A 144 -4.87 -20.22 -1.19
N ARG A 145 -3.90 -21.15 -1.21
CA ARG A 145 -3.63 -22.03 -0.06
C ARG A 145 -3.07 -21.22 1.10
N MET A 146 -2.10 -20.35 0.85
CA MET A 146 -1.54 -19.45 1.87
C MET A 146 -2.62 -18.52 2.43
N MET A 147 -3.53 -18.02 1.60
CA MET A 147 -4.68 -17.22 2.05
C MET A 147 -5.56 -17.99 3.04
N LEU A 148 -5.89 -19.26 2.75
CA LEU A 148 -6.70 -20.10 3.62
C LEU A 148 -5.99 -20.45 4.94
N GLU A 149 -4.67 -20.51 4.95
CA GLU A 149 -3.82 -20.67 6.14
C GLU A 149 -3.59 -19.33 6.90
N GLY A 150 -4.20 -18.23 6.43
CA GLY A 150 -4.02 -16.86 6.94
C GLY A 150 -2.59 -16.31 6.77
N ARG A 151 -1.81 -16.91 5.88
CA ARG A 151 -0.46 -16.47 5.51
C ARG A 151 -0.46 -15.49 4.34
N ALA A 152 -1.65 -15.06 3.91
CA ALA A 152 -1.87 -14.05 2.89
C ALA A 152 -3.22 -13.35 3.13
N VAL A 153 -3.30 -12.07 2.77
CA VAL A 153 -4.52 -11.26 2.92
C VAL A 153 -5.07 -10.92 1.55
N TYR A 154 -6.35 -11.18 1.31
CA TYR A 154 -6.95 -10.85 0.03
C TYR A 154 -7.31 -9.36 -0.04
N GLN A 155 -7.21 -8.81 -1.24
CA GLN A 155 -7.24 -7.36 -1.50
C GLN A 155 -8.55 -6.64 -1.11
N ASP A 156 -9.68 -7.36 -0.98
CA ASP A 156 -10.96 -6.80 -0.51
C ASP A 156 -11.23 -7.06 0.98
N LEU A 157 -10.23 -7.54 1.73
CA LEU A 157 -10.26 -7.81 3.17
C LEU A 157 -11.31 -8.83 3.65
N THR A 158 -12.17 -9.35 2.78
CA THR A 158 -13.35 -10.15 3.14
C THR A 158 -13.47 -11.44 2.33
N ARG A 159 -12.75 -11.53 1.21
CA ARG A 159 -12.84 -12.56 0.17
C ARG A 159 -14.19 -12.55 -0.55
N ALA A 160 -15.05 -11.56 -0.32
CA ALA A 160 -16.39 -11.52 -0.89
C ALA A 160 -16.37 -11.46 -2.42
N THR A 161 -15.47 -10.67 -3.00
CA THR A 161 -15.34 -10.53 -4.46
C THR A 161 -14.82 -11.79 -5.15
N LEU A 162 -14.28 -12.76 -4.39
CA LEU A 162 -13.88 -14.05 -4.96
C LEU A 162 -15.08 -14.93 -5.30
N ARG A 163 -16.26 -14.69 -4.72
CA ARG A 163 -17.48 -15.44 -5.06
C ARG A 163 -17.84 -15.31 -6.54
N GLU A 164 -17.64 -14.13 -7.11
CA GLU A 164 -17.84 -13.87 -8.56
C GLU A 164 -16.88 -14.67 -9.45
N ARG A 165 -15.80 -15.21 -8.86
CA ARG A 165 -14.77 -16.01 -9.54
C ARG A 165 -14.85 -17.49 -9.20
N GLY A 166 -15.96 -17.93 -8.60
CA GLY A 166 -16.20 -19.34 -8.29
C GLY A 166 -15.54 -19.84 -7.02
N PHE A 167 -14.98 -18.97 -6.18
CA PHE A 167 -14.44 -19.38 -4.88
C PHE A 167 -15.57 -19.83 -3.95
N ASP A 168 -15.45 -21.01 -3.36
CA ASP A 168 -16.41 -21.61 -2.42
C ASP A 168 -15.87 -21.70 -0.98
N GLY A 169 -14.60 -21.35 -0.75
CA GLY A 169 -13.97 -21.37 0.57
C GLY A 169 -14.51 -20.31 1.56
N PRO A 170 -14.01 -20.26 2.81
CA PRO A 170 -14.55 -19.37 3.84
C PRO A 170 -14.30 -17.88 3.53
N LEU A 171 -15.33 -17.07 3.73
CA LEU A 171 -15.19 -15.61 3.83
C LEU A 171 -14.41 -15.25 5.10
N THR A 172 -13.95 -14.00 5.17
CA THR A 172 -13.28 -13.45 6.35
C THR A 172 -13.83 -12.06 6.65
N THR A 173 -13.39 -11.47 7.76
CA THR A 173 -13.72 -10.10 8.15
C THR A 173 -12.50 -9.19 8.02
N PRO A 174 -12.69 -7.87 7.90
CA PRO A 174 -11.57 -6.92 7.91
C PRO A 174 -10.71 -7.08 9.16
N ARG A 175 -11.32 -7.26 10.34
CA ARG A 175 -10.58 -7.53 11.59
C ARG A 175 -9.72 -8.80 11.53
N GLN A 176 -10.26 -9.91 11.01
CA GLN A 176 -9.48 -11.15 10.90
C GLN A 176 -8.35 -11.01 9.86
N SER A 177 -8.60 -10.31 8.75
CA SER A 177 -7.57 -9.96 7.76
C SER A 177 -6.44 -9.11 8.36
N ALA A 178 -6.76 -8.17 9.26
CA ALA A 178 -5.76 -7.41 10.01
C ALA A 178 -4.94 -8.30 10.96
N ALA A 179 -5.58 -9.25 11.64
CA ALA A 179 -4.89 -10.20 12.51
C ALA A 179 -3.91 -11.10 11.71
N ASP A 180 -4.33 -11.59 10.55
CA ASP A 180 -3.47 -12.34 9.64
C ASP A 180 -2.29 -11.49 9.15
N LEU A 181 -2.53 -10.23 8.79
CA LEU A 181 -1.45 -9.31 8.40
C LEU A 181 -0.45 -9.06 9.54
N LYS A 182 -0.93 -8.87 10.77
CA LYS A 182 -0.05 -8.71 11.95
C LYS A 182 0.85 -9.92 12.16
N ARG A 183 0.34 -11.14 11.95
CA ARG A 183 1.13 -12.36 12.03
C ARG A 183 2.20 -12.42 10.94
N ILE A 184 1.86 -12.10 9.70
CA ILE A 184 2.84 -12.02 8.60
C ILE A 184 3.93 -10.97 8.92
N ALA A 185 3.53 -9.77 9.37
CA ALA A 185 4.45 -8.70 9.76
C ALA A 185 5.26 -9.00 11.03
N ALA A 186 4.86 -9.98 11.83
CA ALA A 186 5.64 -10.43 12.97
C ALA A 186 6.85 -11.27 12.55
N GLU A 187 6.73 -12.02 11.46
CA GLU A 187 7.74 -12.95 10.93
C GLU A 187 8.75 -12.27 9.99
N GLU A 188 8.35 -11.17 9.34
CA GLU A 188 9.09 -10.52 8.25
C GLU A 188 9.62 -9.14 8.68
N ASP A 189 10.80 -8.75 8.19
CA ASP A 189 11.44 -7.47 8.54
C ASP A 189 10.66 -6.27 7.97
N PHE A 190 10.10 -6.43 6.77
CA PHE A 190 9.25 -5.44 6.12
C PHE A 190 8.09 -6.11 5.38
N THR A 191 6.86 -5.78 5.74
CA THR A 191 5.66 -6.31 5.09
C THR A 191 4.91 -5.20 4.36
N LEU A 192 4.63 -5.40 3.08
CA LEU A 192 3.75 -4.55 2.28
C LEU A 192 2.40 -5.24 2.07
N PHE A 193 1.32 -4.52 2.34
CA PHE A 193 -0.04 -4.87 1.90
C PHE A 193 -0.63 -3.72 1.08
N GLU A 194 -1.14 -4.03 -0.11
CA GLU A 194 -1.78 -3.09 -1.03
C GLU A 194 -3.30 -3.23 -0.96
N PHE A 195 -4.00 -2.15 -0.66
CA PHE A 195 -5.46 -2.05 -0.68
C PHE A 195 -5.89 -1.09 -1.78
N PHE A 196 -6.27 -1.63 -2.93
CA PHE A 196 -6.62 -0.83 -4.12
C PHE A 196 -8.13 -0.68 -4.36
N GLN A 197 -8.96 -1.07 -3.39
CA GLN A 197 -10.41 -0.93 -3.52
C GLN A 197 -10.86 0.54 -3.44
N THR A 198 -10.11 1.39 -2.74
CA THR A 198 -10.37 2.83 -2.64
C THR A 198 -10.30 3.51 -4.01
N ASP A 199 -9.21 3.35 -4.76
CA ASP A 199 -9.09 3.87 -6.14
C ASP A 199 -10.21 3.35 -7.05
N ARG A 200 -10.45 2.03 -7.06
CA ARG A 200 -11.54 1.43 -7.86
C ARG A 200 -12.89 2.06 -7.57
N LYS A 201 -13.18 2.38 -6.30
CA LYS A 201 -14.45 2.98 -5.88
C LYS A 201 -14.47 4.49 -6.09
N GLY A 202 -13.37 5.22 -6.07
CA GLY A 202 -13.38 6.64 -6.40
C GLY A 202 -13.52 6.90 -7.92
N HIS A 203 -13.00 6.03 -8.80
CA HIS A 203 -13.28 6.12 -10.25
C HIS A 203 -14.75 5.79 -10.59
N GLY A 204 -15.29 4.73 -9.98
CA GLY A 204 -16.51 4.08 -10.47
C GLY A 204 -17.68 4.01 -9.49
N GLY A 205 -17.43 4.18 -8.19
CA GLY A 205 -18.41 3.95 -7.14
C GLY A 205 -19.49 5.02 -7.01
N VAL A 206 -20.63 4.62 -6.51
CA VAL A 206 -21.61 5.53 -5.91
C VAL A 206 -21.23 5.81 -4.45
N LEU A 207 -21.79 6.85 -3.84
CA LEU A 207 -21.42 7.26 -2.48
C LEU A 207 -21.56 6.12 -1.45
N SER A 208 -22.58 5.26 -1.58
CA SER A 208 -22.77 4.11 -0.69
C SER A 208 -21.64 3.08 -0.80
N ASP A 209 -21.12 2.85 -2.01
CA ASP A 209 -19.99 1.95 -2.24
C ASP A 209 -18.70 2.51 -1.62
N ILE A 210 -18.51 3.83 -1.74
CA ILE A 210 -17.38 4.55 -1.13
C ILE A 210 -17.46 4.47 0.39
N HIS A 211 -18.63 4.71 0.98
CA HIS A 211 -18.82 4.57 2.42
C HIS A 211 -18.56 3.14 2.90
N GLN A 212 -19.00 2.13 2.15
CA GLN A 212 -18.79 0.73 2.50
C GLN A 212 -17.31 0.33 2.46
N VAL A 213 -16.55 0.76 1.44
CA VAL A 213 -15.12 0.47 1.36
C VAL A 213 -14.33 1.21 2.44
N LEU A 214 -14.71 2.46 2.76
CA LEU A 214 -14.08 3.22 3.83
C LEU A 214 -14.36 2.61 5.21
N ALA A 215 -15.59 2.20 5.49
CA ALA A 215 -15.92 1.51 6.75
C ALA A 215 -15.19 0.17 6.90
N MET A 216 -15.03 -0.57 5.80
CA MET A 216 -14.25 -1.81 5.78
C MET A 216 -12.76 -1.59 6.06
N LEU A 217 -12.19 -0.57 5.41
CA LEU A 217 -10.81 -0.15 5.67
C LEU A 217 -10.65 0.32 7.12
N ASP A 218 -11.62 1.05 7.66
CA ASP A 218 -11.62 1.54 9.04
C ASP A 218 -11.54 0.40 10.05
N GLU A 219 -12.38 -0.62 9.90
CA GLU A 219 -12.39 -1.81 10.78
C GLU A 219 -11.04 -2.54 10.73
N PHE A 220 -10.45 -2.67 9.54
CA PHE A 220 -9.12 -3.26 9.36
C PHE A 220 -8.03 -2.43 10.04
N LEU A 221 -8.04 -1.11 9.87
CA LEU A 221 -7.05 -0.21 10.47
C LEU A 221 -7.18 -0.16 11.99
N ALA A 222 -8.39 -0.22 12.54
CA ALA A 222 -8.64 -0.27 13.98
C ALA A 222 -7.90 -1.42 14.67
N GLU A 223 -7.91 -2.60 14.05
CA GLU A 223 -7.21 -3.78 14.55
C GLU A 223 -5.70 -3.71 14.25
N LEU A 224 -5.34 -3.27 13.05
CA LEU A 224 -3.97 -3.34 12.57
C LEU A 224 -3.04 -2.28 13.19
N SER A 225 -3.53 -1.07 13.47
CA SER A 225 -2.70 0.03 14.00
C SER A 225 -2.05 -0.33 15.34
N SER A 226 -2.67 -1.22 16.13
CA SER A 226 -2.10 -1.77 17.37
C SER A 226 -0.78 -2.51 17.17
N PHE A 227 -0.41 -2.86 15.92
CA PHE A 227 0.92 -3.39 15.61
C PHE A 227 2.04 -2.49 16.15
N ALA A 228 1.85 -1.17 16.07
CA ALA A 228 2.83 -0.17 16.52
C ALA A 228 2.92 -0.02 18.06
N GLU A 229 2.01 -0.61 18.83
CA GLU A 229 2.04 -0.57 20.29
C GLU A 229 3.12 -1.48 20.88
N GLN A 230 3.58 -2.47 20.10
CA GLN A 230 4.67 -3.35 20.50
C GLN A 230 6.04 -2.68 20.30
N PRO A 231 7.03 -2.97 21.16
CA PRO A 231 8.39 -2.50 20.99
C PRO A 231 8.98 -2.88 19.62
N ASN A 232 9.78 -1.97 19.04
CA ASN A 232 10.45 -2.17 17.75
C ASN A 232 9.52 -2.46 16.56
N ARG A 233 8.24 -2.09 16.65
CA ARG A 233 7.29 -2.17 15.53
C ARG A 233 7.00 -0.79 14.94
N LEU A 234 6.96 -0.74 13.62
CA LEU A 234 6.59 0.46 12.85
C LEU A 234 5.36 0.15 11.98
N PHE A 235 4.30 0.92 12.18
CA PHE A 235 3.15 0.93 11.27
C PHE A 235 3.24 2.16 10.36
N LEU A 236 3.11 1.93 9.06
CA LEU A 236 3.06 2.96 8.03
C LEU A 236 1.77 2.80 7.22
N LEU A 237 1.17 3.92 6.82
CA LEU A 237 0.14 3.97 5.79
C LEU A 237 0.44 5.11 4.83
N THR A 238 0.35 4.83 3.53
CA THR A 238 0.53 5.86 2.51
C THR A 238 -0.23 5.54 1.23
N SER A 239 -0.16 6.46 0.27
CA SER A 239 -0.70 6.31 -1.07
C SER A 239 0.32 6.83 -2.09
N ASP A 240 0.03 6.67 -3.37
CA ASP A 240 0.81 7.20 -4.49
C ASP A 240 0.07 8.30 -5.26
N HIS A 241 -1.25 8.40 -5.09
CA HIS A 241 -2.06 9.53 -5.55
C HIS A 241 -3.36 9.66 -4.75
N GLY A 242 -4.02 10.82 -4.87
CA GLY A 242 -5.38 11.02 -4.37
C GLY A 242 -6.45 10.63 -5.38
N ASN A 243 -7.64 10.29 -4.89
CA ASN A 243 -8.84 10.02 -5.67
C ASN A 243 -10.07 10.00 -4.75
N ILE A 244 -10.08 9.14 -3.73
CA ILE A 244 -11.28 8.88 -2.91
C ILE A 244 -11.65 10.04 -1.97
N GLU A 245 -10.74 10.97 -1.71
CA GLU A 245 -10.96 12.12 -0.84
C GLU A 245 -11.73 13.27 -1.52
N ASP A 246 -12.07 13.13 -2.81
CA ASP A 246 -12.83 14.14 -3.55
C ASP A 246 -13.91 13.47 -4.43
N PHE A 247 -15.13 13.38 -3.89
CA PHE A 247 -16.28 12.81 -4.57
C PHE A 247 -16.80 13.68 -5.74
N SER A 248 -16.33 14.92 -5.88
CA SER A 248 -16.74 15.79 -6.99
C SER A 248 -16.10 15.40 -8.32
N THR A 249 -15.04 14.58 -8.29
CA THR A 249 -14.35 14.06 -9.47
C THR A 249 -14.33 12.54 -9.47
N ARG A 250 -14.18 11.96 -10.67
CA ARG A 250 -13.92 10.52 -10.86
C ARG A 250 -12.48 10.24 -11.27
N THR A 251 -11.65 11.27 -11.40
CA THR A 251 -10.24 11.15 -11.75
C THR A 251 -9.37 11.31 -10.51
N HIS A 252 -8.06 11.13 -10.66
CA HIS A 252 -7.13 11.43 -9.58
C HIS A 252 -7.10 12.94 -9.27
N THR A 253 -6.57 13.28 -8.10
CA THR A 253 -6.43 14.67 -7.64
C THR A 253 -4.95 15.06 -7.60
N LYS A 254 -4.68 16.37 -7.41
CA LYS A 254 -3.33 16.88 -7.11
C LYS A 254 -3.06 17.02 -5.61
N ASN A 255 -3.97 16.51 -4.78
CA ASN A 255 -3.81 16.60 -3.34
C ASN A 255 -2.55 15.83 -2.91
N PRO A 256 -1.83 16.31 -1.89
CA PRO A 256 -0.78 15.49 -1.29
C PRO A 256 -1.41 14.21 -0.73
N VAL A 257 -0.63 13.14 -0.70
CA VAL A 257 -1.04 11.86 -0.10
C VAL A 257 -0.58 11.80 1.34
N PRO A 258 -1.26 11.05 2.23
CA PRO A 258 -0.84 10.93 3.61
C PRO A 258 0.39 10.03 3.72
N LEU A 259 1.28 10.35 4.65
CA LEU A 259 2.15 9.38 5.28
C LEU A 259 1.83 9.33 6.76
N VAL A 260 1.05 8.33 7.15
CA VAL A 260 0.82 7.98 8.55
C VAL A 260 2.00 7.15 9.03
N ALA A 261 2.53 7.48 10.21
CA ALA A 261 3.56 6.68 10.86
C ALA A 261 3.32 6.58 12.37
N LEU A 262 3.35 5.35 12.91
CA LEU A 262 3.15 5.04 14.33
C LEU A 262 4.23 4.08 14.83
N GLY A 263 4.61 4.20 16.10
CA GLY A 263 5.56 3.31 16.76
C GLY A 263 7.02 3.66 16.50
N ALA A 264 7.88 2.65 16.51
CA ALA A 264 9.33 2.82 16.45
C ALA A 264 9.76 3.36 15.08
N GLY A 265 10.39 4.55 15.05
CA GLY A 265 10.81 5.19 13.80
C GLY A 265 9.75 6.07 13.12
N ALA A 266 8.58 6.29 13.75
CA ALA A 266 7.55 7.15 13.20
C ALA A 266 8.04 8.58 12.92
N GLU A 267 8.70 9.20 13.91
CA GLU A 267 9.23 10.55 13.80
C GLU A 267 10.35 10.68 12.75
N HIS A 268 11.09 9.60 12.50
CA HIS A 268 12.07 9.55 11.41
C HIS A 268 11.37 9.69 10.07
N PHE A 269 10.34 8.88 9.81
CA PHE A 269 9.55 8.93 8.58
C PHE A 269 8.88 10.29 8.36
N LYS A 270 8.18 10.81 9.38
CA LYS A 270 7.47 12.09 9.29
C LYS A 270 8.38 13.28 8.97
N ARG A 271 9.65 13.22 9.38
CA ARG A 271 10.64 14.27 9.05
C ARG A 271 11.25 14.09 7.67
N ARG A 272 11.58 12.86 7.28
CA ARG A 272 12.39 12.56 6.09
C ARG A 272 11.58 12.50 4.80
N VAL A 273 10.31 12.12 4.85
CA VAL A 273 9.50 11.91 3.65
C VAL A 273 8.63 13.12 3.37
N ARG A 274 8.87 13.79 2.24
CA ARG A 274 8.10 14.94 1.76
C ARG A 274 7.51 14.74 0.37
N LYS A 275 8.06 13.81 -0.39
CA LYS A 275 7.58 13.36 -1.70
C LYS A 275 7.75 11.86 -1.86
N LEU A 276 7.05 11.22 -2.80
CA LEU A 276 7.04 9.76 -2.95
C LEU A 276 8.45 9.14 -3.03
N THR A 277 9.39 9.82 -3.70
CA THR A 277 10.76 9.35 -3.88
C THR A 277 11.58 9.26 -2.59
N ASP A 278 11.16 9.94 -1.53
CA ASP A 278 11.87 9.97 -0.24
C ASP A 278 11.59 8.71 0.60
N PHE A 279 10.51 7.98 0.28
CA PHE A 279 10.06 6.82 1.06
C PHE A 279 11.15 5.74 1.17
N VAL A 280 11.68 5.28 0.04
CA VAL A 280 12.69 4.20 0.02
C VAL A 280 13.99 4.59 0.72
N PRO A 281 14.59 5.77 0.47
CA PRO A 281 15.74 6.23 1.25
C PRO A 281 15.47 6.27 2.75
N ALA A 282 14.34 6.84 3.18
CA ALA A 282 13.99 6.93 4.60
C ALA A 282 13.81 5.56 5.25
N LEU A 283 13.19 4.60 4.53
CA LEU A 283 13.06 3.21 5.00
C LEU A 283 14.42 2.56 5.19
N LEU A 284 15.32 2.66 4.21
CA LEU A 284 16.63 2.00 4.26
C LEU A 284 17.55 2.53 5.38
N GLU A 285 17.35 3.77 5.82
CA GLU A 285 18.04 4.33 7.00
C GLU A 285 17.71 3.54 8.28
N LEU A 286 16.53 2.91 8.37
CA LEU A 286 16.13 2.03 9.48
C LEU A 286 16.55 0.57 9.29
N PHE A 287 16.95 0.19 8.07
CA PHE A 287 17.39 -1.14 7.68
C PHE A 287 18.81 -1.10 7.11
N PRO A 288 19.82 -0.71 7.93
CA PRO A 288 21.21 -0.62 7.49
C PRO A 288 21.76 -2.01 7.11
N ARG A 289 22.77 -2.07 6.23
CA ARG A 289 23.39 -3.35 5.86
C ARG A 289 23.82 -4.12 7.11
N LYS A 290 23.35 -5.35 7.26
CA LYS A 290 23.88 -6.29 8.25
C LYS A 290 25.35 -6.54 7.89
N ASN A 291 26.26 -6.26 8.83
CA ASN A 291 27.65 -6.69 8.68
C ASN A 291 27.63 -8.22 8.59
N GLN A 292 28.11 -8.77 7.48
CA GLN A 292 28.34 -10.21 7.33
C GLN A 292 29.51 -10.64 8.20
#